data_AF-X6NZF9-F1
#
_entry.id   AF-X6NZF9-F1
#
_cell.length_a   1.000
_cell.length_b   1.000
_cell.length_c   1.000
_cell.angle_alpha   90.00
_cell.angle_beta   90.00
_cell.angle_gamma   90.00
#
_symmetry.space_group_name_H-M   'P 1'
#
loop_
_entity.id
_entity.type
_entity.pdbx_description
1 polymer ?
#
loop_
_entity_poly.entity_id
_entity_poly.type
_entity_poly.pdbx_seq_one_letter_code
_entity_poly.pdbx_strand_id
1 'polypeptide(L)'
;KKKKKKNKQIKQKYGFSPAREAFKQFGGAFVQFPVHIASYNAISTMYNSYPDWKVGGALWFKDLSAADPYWALPAIGSVCAFAMTVINFNLFTRQTGSTPQPVGSFSITPEAQKFLSYIGAAAFLPIGHWLTSGFNLYVISNIVSFALQTHLIRNAYFRRFTRMPTLEYETKCRRKLQEVEKEVSQKTQEIQRHGQTQEIGFDRKQRRKLQSF
;
A
#
# COMPACT_ATOMS: atom_id res chain seq x y z
N LYS A 1 30.12 -1.03 -8.09
CA LYS A 1 30.33 -2.51 -7.94
C LYS A 1 30.19 -3.03 -6.49
N LYS A 2 30.70 -2.34 -5.45
CA LYS A 2 30.59 -2.77 -4.02
C LYS A 2 29.14 -2.94 -3.49
N LYS A 3 28.22 -2.02 -3.80
CA LYS A 3 26.80 -2.08 -3.36
C LYS A 3 26.06 -3.33 -3.86
N LYS A 4 26.29 -3.75 -5.12
CA LYS A 4 25.69 -4.96 -5.71
C LYS A 4 26.20 -6.25 -5.02
N LYS A 5 27.51 -6.32 -4.70
CA LYS A 5 28.09 -7.45 -3.92
C LYS A 5 27.51 -7.53 -2.50
N LYS A 6 27.37 -6.39 -1.82
CA LYS A 6 26.79 -6.32 -0.46
C LYS A 6 25.31 -6.73 -0.45
N ASN A 7 24.52 -6.30 -1.43
CA ASN A 7 23.11 -6.72 -1.58
C ASN A 7 22.99 -8.23 -1.89
N LYS A 8 23.94 -8.80 -2.64
CA LYS A 8 23.97 -10.25 -2.92
C LYS A 8 24.27 -11.07 -1.65
N GLN A 9 25.18 -10.59 -0.80
CA GLN A 9 25.48 -11.22 0.50
C GLN A 9 24.30 -11.13 1.47
N ILE A 10 23.60 -9.99 1.52
CA ILE A 10 22.38 -9.82 2.32
C ILE A 10 21.27 -10.78 1.85
N LYS A 11 21.10 -10.93 0.53
CA LYS A 11 20.14 -11.87 -0.05
C LYS A 11 20.47 -13.32 0.29
N GLN A 12 21.75 -13.71 0.31
CA GLN A 12 22.16 -15.06 0.69
C GLN A 12 22.00 -15.33 2.19
N LYS A 13 22.25 -14.34 3.05
CA LYS A 13 22.20 -14.53 4.52
C LYS A 13 20.79 -14.45 5.09
N TYR A 14 19.93 -13.59 4.54
CA TYR A 14 18.60 -13.32 5.10
C TYR A 14 17.44 -13.54 4.10
N GLY A 15 17.73 -14.01 2.87
CA GLY A 15 16.72 -14.16 1.81
C GLY A 15 16.19 -12.83 1.25
N PHE A 16 16.65 -11.70 1.78
CA PHE A 16 16.10 -10.37 1.55
C PHE A 16 16.69 -9.67 0.32
N SER A 17 15.84 -9.12 -0.54
CA SER A 17 16.27 -8.29 -1.67
C SER A 17 15.55 -6.93 -1.62
N PRO A 18 16.28 -5.81 -1.45
CA PRO A 18 15.69 -4.47 -1.39
C PRO A 18 14.86 -4.11 -2.62
N ALA A 19 15.27 -4.57 -3.81
CA ALA A 19 14.52 -4.35 -5.05
C ALA A 19 13.21 -5.15 -5.06
N ARG A 20 13.21 -6.39 -4.58
CA ARG A 20 12.00 -7.22 -4.51
C ARG A 20 10.96 -6.61 -3.58
N GLU A 21 11.38 -6.02 -2.46
CA GLU A 21 10.44 -5.38 -1.53
C GLU A 21 9.82 -4.09 -2.09
N ALA A 22 10.60 -3.26 -2.80
CA ALA A 22 10.06 -2.10 -3.49
C ALA A 22 9.01 -2.50 -4.56
N PHE A 23 9.25 -3.60 -5.29
CA PHE A 23 8.30 -4.13 -6.27
C PHE A 23 7.11 -4.90 -5.65
N LYS A 24 7.24 -5.41 -4.42
CA LYS A 24 6.19 -6.17 -3.75
C LYS A 24 4.93 -5.35 -3.52
N GLN A 25 5.07 -4.06 -3.28
CA GLN A 25 3.95 -3.12 -3.15
C GLN A 25 3.10 -3.05 -4.44
N PHE A 26 3.74 -3.12 -5.61
CA PHE A 26 3.06 -3.13 -6.90
C PHE A 26 2.56 -4.54 -7.30
N GLY A 27 3.16 -5.60 -6.75
CA GLY A 27 2.82 -6.98 -7.09
C GLY A 27 1.33 -7.30 -6.91
N GLY A 28 0.71 -6.78 -5.85
CA GLY A 28 -0.74 -6.94 -5.64
C GLY A 28 -1.57 -6.31 -6.75
N ALA A 29 -1.26 -5.06 -7.12
CA ALA A 29 -1.96 -4.35 -8.20
C ALA A 29 -1.78 -5.06 -9.57
N PHE A 30 -0.59 -5.58 -9.87
CA PHE A 30 -0.34 -6.30 -11.12
C PHE A 30 -1.12 -7.60 -11.25
N VAL A 31 -1.35 -8.32 -10.16
CA VAL A 31 -2.20 -9.52 -10.16
C VAL A 31 -3.68 -9.14 -10.23
N GLN A 32 -4.05 -8.04 -9.57
CA GLN A 32 -5.43 -7.63 -9.43
C GLN A 32 -6.00 -6.96 -10.69
N PHE A 33 -5.18 -6.27 -11.48
CA PHE A 33 -5.63 -5.51 -12.64
C PHE A 33 -6.19 -6.39 -13.79
N PRO A 34 -5.53 -7.50 -14.20
CA PRO A 34 -6.09 -8.42 -15.20
C PRO A 34 -7.42 -9.03 -14.78
N VAL A 35 -7.58 -9.35 -13.50
CA VAL A 35 -8.83 -9.88 -12.96
C VAL A 35 -9.97 -8.87 -13.13
N HIS A 36 -9.73 -7.59 -12.79
CA HIS A 36 -10.74 -6.54 -12.99
C HIS A 36 -11.08 -6.32 -14.46
N ILE A 37 -10.11 -6.35 -15.37
CA ILE A 37 -10.39 -6.22 -16.81
C ILE A 37 -11.25 -7.39 -17.30
N ALA A 38 -10.91 -8.62 -16.90
CA ALA A 38 -11.68 -9.79 -17.27
C ALA A 38 -13.11 -9.71 -16.74
N SER A 39 -13.29 -9.35 -15.46
CA SER A 39 -14.61 -9.15 -14.85
C SER A 39 -15.40 -8.03 -15.53
N TYR A 40 -14.77 -6.91 -15.87
CA TYR A 40 -15.42 -5.81 -16.59
C TYR A 40 -15.96 -6.28 -17.93
N ASN A 41 -15.12 -6.92 -18.75
CA ASN A 41 -15.53 -7.42 -20.06
C ASN A 41 -16.62 -8.49 -19.96
N ALA A 42 -16.52 -9.40 -18.98
CA ALA A 42 -17.53 -10.43 -18.77
C ALA A 42 -18.88 -9.82 -18.37
N ILE A 43 -18.89 -8.86 -17.44
CA ILE A 43 -20.11 -8.22 -16.96
C ILE A 43 -20.73 -7.30 -18.02
N SER A 44 -19.91 -6.54 -18.75
CA SER A 44 -20.39 -5.60 -19.78
C SER A 44 -20.98 -6.31 -21.00
N THR A 45 -20.51 -7.52 -21.32
CA THR A 45 -20.97 -8.30 -22.48
C THR A 45 -21.98 -9.39 -22.13
N MET A 46 -22.30 -9.58 -20.84
CA MET A 46 -23.19 -10.65 -20.37
C MET A 46 -24.60 -10.58 -20.99
N TYR A 47 -25.06 -9.37 -21.34
CA TYR A 47 -26.37 -9.16 -21.96
C TYR A 47 -26.54 -9.88 -23.31
N ASN A 48 -25.43 -10.20 -24.01
CA ASN A 48 -25.49 -10.91 -25.29
C ASN A 48 -26.03 -12.33 -25.13
N SER A 49 -25.72 -12.98 -24.00
CA SER A 49 -26.18 -14.34 -23.68
C SER A 49 -27.39 -14.35 -22.75
N TYR A 50 -27.53 -13.32 -21.91
CA TYR A 50 -28.59 -13.18 -20.92
C TYR A 50 -29.25 -11.80 -21.05
N PRO A 51 -30.27 -11.63 -21.91
CA PRO A 51 -30.93 -10.34 -22.14
C PRO A 51 -31.49 -9.69 -20.87
N ASP A 52 -31.85 -10.51 -19.88
CA ASP A 52 -32.29 -10.07 -18.55
C ASP A 52 -31.27 -9.18 -17.84
N TRP A 53 -29.99 -9.22 -18.23
CA TRP A 53 -28.96 -8.33 -17.68
C TRP A 53 -29.26 -6.84 -17.88
N LYS A 54 -30.06 -6.48 -18.90
CA LYS A 54 -30.49 -5.10 -19.15
C LYS A 54 -31.64 -4.61 -18.26
N VAL A 55 -32.35 -5.54 -17.62
CA VAL A 55 -33.56 -5.22 -16.81
C VAL A 55 -33.51 -5.79 -15.39
N GLY A 56 -32.57 -6.69 -15.12
CA GLY A 56 -32.44 -7.47 -13.88
C GLY A 56 -31.74 -6.74 -12.74
N GLY A 57 -31.37 -5.48 -12.94
CA GLY A 57 -30.86 -4.63 -11.87
C GLY A 57 -31.95 -4.16 -10.89
N ALA A 58 -31.53 -3.49 -9.81
CA ALA A 58 -32.40 -3.13 -8.69
C ALA A 58 -32.53 -1.61 -8.54
N LEU A 59 -33.65 -1.18 -7.94
CA LEU A 59 -33.90 0.23 -7.58
C LEU A 59 -33.70 1.18 -8.78
N TRP A 60 -32.66 2.01 -8.76
CA TRP A 60 -32.35 3.05 -9.77
C TRP A 60 -31.38 2.60 -10.87
N PHE A 61 -30.79 1.40 -10.77
CA PHE A 61 -29.87 0.85 -11.77
C PHE A 61 -30.46 -0.44 -12.36
N LYS A 62 -31.36 -0.30 -13.35
CA LYS A 62 -32.03 -1.46 -13.96
C LYS A 62 -31.16 -2.22 -14.97
N ASP A 63 -30.33 -1.48 -15.71
CA ASP A 63 -29.40 -2.05 -16.66
C ASP A 63 -28.02 -2.26 -16.01
N LEU A 64 -27.61 -3.52 -15.88
CA LEU A 64 -26.33 -3.94 -15.31
C LEU A 64 -25.16 -3.80 -16.31
N SER A 65 -25.46 -3.69 -17.61
CA SER A 65 -24.49 -3.51 -18.69
C SER A 65 -24.19 -2.06 -19.01
N ALA A 66 -25.07 -1.12 -18.62
CA ALA A 66 -24.87 0.31 -18.79
C ALA A 66 -24.26 0.96 -17.55
N ALA A 67 -23.72 2.17 -17.72
CA ALA A 67 -23.27 3.01 -16.61
C ALA A 67 -24.47 3.45 -15.74
N ASP A 68 -24.20 3.73 -14.45
CA ASP A 68 -25.23 4.26 -13.55
C ASP A 68 -25.62 5.70 -13.94
N PRO A 69 -26.89 5.96 -14.29
CA PRO A 69 -27.33 7.28 -14.72
C PRO A 69 -27.32 8.34 -13.60
N TYR A 70 -27.44 7.93 -12.33
CA TYR A 70 -27.63 8.86 -11.21
C TYR A 70 -26.37 9.08 -10.37
N TRP A 71 -25.23 8.48 -10.74
CA TRP A 71 -23.97 8.55 -9.99
C TRP A 71 -24.05 7.99 -8.55
N ALA A 72 -25.17 7.39 -8.18
CA ALA A 72 -25.41 6.88 -6.84
C ALA A 72 -24.53 5.67 -6.52
N LEU A 73 -24.35 4.72 -7.45
CA LEU A 73 -23.45 3.58 -7.25
C LEU A 73 -21.98 4.01 -7.12
N PRO A 74 -21.42 4.82 -8.03
CA PRO A 74 -20.07 5.34 -7.88
C PRO A 74 -19.89 6.14 -6.58
N ALA A 75 -20.89 6.90 -6.14
CA ALA A 75 -20.86 7.60 -4.87
C ALA A 75 -20.80 6.64 -3.67
N ILE A 76 -21.66 5.62 -3.64
CA ILE A 76 -21.62 4.57 -2.61
C ILE A 76 -20.25 3.90 -2.58
N GLY A 77 -19.72 3.53 -3.75
CA GLY A 77 -18.40 2.91 -3.84
C GLY A 77 -17.28 3.81 -3.38
N SER A 78 -17.34 5.12 -3.64
CA SER A 78 -16.36 6.09 -3.14
C SER A 78 -16.45 6.22 -1.61
N VAL A 79 -17.65 6.22 -1.02
CA VAL A 79 -17.83 6.20 0.43
C VAL A 79 -17.26 4.92 1.04
N CYS A 80 -17.53 3.76 0.45
CA CYS A 80 -16.96 2.48 0.88
C CYS A 80 -15.43 2.48 0.77
N ALA A 81 -14.87 2.97 -0.34
CA ALA A 81 -13.44 3.09 -0.54
C ALA A 81 -12.80 4.05 0.49
N PHE A 82 -13.46 5.17 0.80
CA PHE A 82 -13.00 6.13 1.80
C PHE A 82 -12.98 5.51 3.20
N ALA A 83 -14.08 4.85 3.61
CA ALA A 83 -14.15 4.13 4.88
C ALA A 83 -13.04 3.08 4.98
N MET A 84 -12.81 2.32 3.90
CA MET A 84 -11.76 1.31 3.87
C MET A 84 -10.36 1.92 3.94
N THR A 85 -10.12 3.05 3.26
CA THR A 85 -8.87 3.81 3.37
C THR A 85 -8.60 4.26 4.80
N VAL A 86 -9.62 4.79 5.50
CA VAL A 86 -9.48 5.20 6.90
C VAL A 86 -9.11 4.01 7.79
N ILE A 87 -9.78 2.86 7.61
CA ILE A 87 -9.49 1.64 8.36
C ILE A 87 -8.05 1.17 8.10
N ASN A 88 -7.64 1.10 6.83
CA ASN A 88 -6.29 0.69 6.44
C ASN A 88 -5.22 1.66 6.89
N PHE A 89 -5.47 2.97 6.83
CA PHE A 89 -4.51 3.97 7.29
C PHE A 89 -4.31 3.87 8.79
N ASN A 90 -5.38 3.78 9.58
CA ASN A 90 -5.29 3.59 11.03
C ASN A 90 -4.55 2.29 11.38
N LEU A 91 -4.77 1.23 10.60
CA LEU A 91 -4.04 -0.02 10.69
C LEU A 91 -2.56 0.16 10.39
N PHE A 92 -2.27 0.80 9.28
CA PHE A 92 -0.95 1.04 8.78
C PHE A 92 -0.14 1.87 9.77
N THR A 93 -0.66 3.00 10.26
CA THR A 93 -0.04 3.83 11.28
C THR A 93 0.21 3.06 12.58
N ARG A 94 -0.68 2.14 12.98
CA ARG A 94 -0.43 1.24 14.13
C ARG A 94 0.71 0.25 13.88
N GLN A 95 0.93 -0.13 12.63
CA GLN A 95 1.94 -1.13 12.25
C GLN A 95 3.31 -0.51 12.00
N THR A 96 3.40 0.67 11.38
CA THR A 96 4.67 1.31 11.03
C THR A 96 5.03 2.48 11.93
N GLY A 97 4.06 3.06 12.67
CA GLY A 97 4.24 4.34 13.33
C GLY A 97 4.30 5.49 12.31
N SER A 98 4.84 6.64 12.71
CA SER A 98 5.01 7.83 11.86
C SER A 98 6.24 7.78 10.94
N THR A 99 6.79 6.59 10.67
CA THR A 99 7.98 6.46 9.81
C THR A 99 7.61 6.63 8.34
N PRO A 100 8.28 7.57 7.61
CA PRO A 100 8.08 7.73 6.18
C PRO A 100 8.40 6.42 5.44
N GLN A 101 7.49 5.96 4.58
CA GLN A 101 7.72 4.74 3.83
C GLN A 101 8.43 5.02 2.52
N PRO A 102 9.40 4.17 2.12
CA PRO A 102 9.89 4.17 0.76
C PRO A 102 8.82 3.60 -0.17
N VAL A 103 8.36 4.43 -1.11
CA VAL A 103 7.61 4.03 -2.31
C VAL A 103 8.57 4.19 -3.48
N GLY A 104 9.15 3.08 -3.92
CA GLY A 104 10.26 3.10 -4.88
C GLY A 104 11.48 3.86 -4.33
N SER A 105 11.88 4.92 -5.02
CA SER A 105 13.01 5.78 -4.61
C SER A 105 12.60 6.98 -3.74
N PHE A 106 11.30 7.20 -3.54
CA PHE A 106 10.78 8.33 -2.76
C PHE A 106 10.32 7.89 -1.37
N SER A 107 10.62 8.68 -0.35
CA SER A 107 10.05 8.53 0.98
C SER A 107 8.80 9.40 1.09
N ILE A 108 7.63 8.80 1.31
CA ILE A 108 6.36 9.53 1.46
C ILE A 108 6.05 9.69 2.95
N THR A 109 5.68 10.90 3.38
CA THR A 109 5.27 11.15 4.77
C THR A 109 3.90 10.51 5.05
N PRO A 110 3.59 10.16 6.32
CA PRO A 110 2.28 9.59 6.68
C PRO A 110 1.09 10.47 6.26
N GLU A 111 1.24 11.78 6.34
CA GLU A 111 0.21 12.75 5.95
C GLU A 111 -0.01 12.76 4.43
N ALA A 112 1.08 12.72 3.66
CA ALA A 112 1.01 12.64 2.21
C ALA A 112 0.40 11.30 1.74
N GLN A 113 0.72 10.20 2.42
CA GLN A 113 0.11 8.90 2.14
C GLN A 113 -1.40 8.91 2.42
N LYS A 114 -1.83 9.52 3.53
CA LYS A 114 -3.26 9.69 3.86
C LYS A 114 -3.98 10.49 2.79
N PHE A 115 -3.42 11.64 2.43
CA PHE A 115 -3.97 12.53 1.40
C PHE A 115 -4.09 11.82 0.05
N LEU A 116 -3.02 11.14 -0.39
CA LEU A 116 -3.03 10.39 -1.65
C LEU A 116 -4.07 9.27 -1.64
N SER A 117 -4.25 8.59 -0.51
CA SER A 117 -5.26 7.53 -0.37
C SER A 117 -6.69 8.09 -0.41
N TYR A 118 -6.92 9.30 0.13
CA TYR A 118 -8.20 10.00 0.03
C TYR A 118 -8.49 10.46 -1.40
N ILE A 119 -7.48 10.97 -2.11
CA ILE A 119 -7.60 11.26 -3.54
C ILE A 119 -7.97 9.99 -4.30
N GLY A 120 -7.31 8.86 -4.03
CA GLY A 120 -7.63 7.58 -4.66
C GLY A 120 -9.07 7.14 -4.43
N ALA A 121 -9.60 7.30 -3.21
CA ALA A 121 -10.99 7.01 -2.90
C ALA A 121 -11.97 7.98 -3.61
N ALA A 122 -11.63 9.26 -3.73
CA ALA A 122 -12.44 10.24 -4.45
C ALA A 122 -12.42 10.01 -5.96
N ALA A 123 -11.27 9.58 -6.52
CA ALA A 123 -11.14 9.25 -7.95
C ALA A 123 -12.04 8.09 -8.38
N PHE A 124 -12.52 7.28 -7.43
CA PHE A 124 -13.50 6.23 -7.71
C PHE A 124 -14.82 6.77 -8.28
N LEU A 125 -15.24 7.98 -7.91
CA LEU A 125 -16.47 8.59 -8.41
C LEU A 125 -16.47 8.77 -9.94
N PRO A 126 -15.52 9.55 -10.53
CA PRO A 126 -15.48 9.74 -11.98
C PRO A 126 -15.13 8.46 -12.74
N ILE A 127 -14.27 7.60 -12.18
CA ILE A 127 -13.91 6.32 -12.80
C ILE A 127 -15.12 5.38 -12.83
N GLY A 128 -15.81 5.23 -11.70
CA GLY A 128 -16.99 4.38 -11.58
C GLY A 128 -18.13 4.84 -12.48
N HIS A 129 -18.30 6.15 -12.69
CA HIS A 129 -19.33 6.65 -13.59
C HIS A 129 -19.14 6.17 -15.04
N TRP A 130 -17.91 5.98 -15.51
CA TRP A 130 -17.65 5.49 -16.88
C TRP A 130 -17.74 3.97 -17.01
N LEU A 131 -17.91 3.26 -15.89
CA LEU A 131 -17.99 1.80 -15.84
C LEU A 131 -19.43 1.35 -15.68
N THR A 132 -19.69 0.10 -16.08
CA THR A 132 -21.02 -0.49 -15.98
C THR A 132 -21.47 -0.61 -14.52
N SER A 133 -22.77 -0.45 -14.27
CA SER A 133 -23.34 -0.52 -12.93
C SER A 133 -23.09 -1.89 -12.29
N GLY A 134 -23.15 -2.98 -13.07
CA GLY A 134 -22.80 -4.32 -12.62
C GLY A 134 -21.33 -4.44 -12.19
N PHE A 135 -20.41 -3.81 -12.91
CA PHE A 135 -18.99 -3.80 -12.51
C PHE A 135 -18.77 -2.98 -11.24
N ASN A 136 -19.46 -1.84 -11.10
CA ASN A 136 -19.40 -1.06 -9.86
C ASN A 136 -19.89 -1.85 -8.65
N LEU A 137 -20.96 -2.65 -8.78
CA LEU A 137 -21.41 -3.55 -7.70
C LEU A 137 -20.36 -4.59 -7.34
N TYR A 138 -19.71 -5.19 -8.35
CA TYR A 138 -18.60 -6.12 -8.13
C TYR A 138 -17.47 -5.46 -7.34
N VAL A 139 -17.06 -4.24 -7.69
CA VAL A 139 -16.00 -3.54 -6.97
C VAL A 139 -16.43 -3.18 -5.54
N ILE A 140 -17.66 -2.70 -5.34
CA ILE A 140 -18.20 -2.40 -4.01
C ILE A 140 -18.21 -3.67 -3.14
N SER A 141 -18.68 -4.79 -3.70
CA SER A 141 -18.68 -6.09 -3.03
C SER A 141 -17.27 -6.54 -2.61
N ASN A 142 -16.28 -6.33 -3.47
CA ASN A 142 -14.88 -6.60 -3.13
C ASN A 142 -14.36 -5.72 -2.00
N ILE A 143 -14.67 -4.41 -2.01
CA ILE A 143 -14.26 -3.49 -0.95
C ILE A 143 -14.88 -3.91 0.38
N VAL A 144 -16.19 -4.21 0.40
CA VAL A 144 -16.91 -4.66 1.60
C VAL A 144 -16.37 -5.99 2.09
N SER A 145 -16.14 -6.94 1.20
CA SER A 145 -15.57 -8.25 1.53
C SER A 145 -14.17 -8.11 2.15
N PHE A 146 -13.32 -7.25 1.58
CA PHE A 146 -12.00 -6.98 2.12
C PHE A 146 -12.07 -6.30 3.50
N ALA A 147 -12.99 -5.35 3.68
CA ALA A 147 -13.24 -4.70 4.98
C ALA A 147 -13.69 -5.72 6.04
N LEU A 148 -14.61 -6.60 5.67
CA LEU A 148 -15.10 -7.67 6.53
C LEU A 148 -13.97 -8.65 6.90
N GLN A 149 -13.21 -9.12 5.92
CA GLN A 149 -12.04 -10.00 6.17
C GLN A 149 -11.03 -9.34 7.11
N THR A 150 -10.74 -8.05 6.88
CA THR A 150 -9.85 -7.28 7.73
C THR A 150 -10.37 -7.19 9.16
N HIS A 151 -11.67 -6.98 9.34
CA HIS A 151 -12.30 -6.93 10.65
C HIS A 151 -12.29 -8.30 11.35
N LEU A 152 -12.63 -9.38 10.61
CA LEU A 152 -12.65 -10.75 11.12
C LEU A 152 -11.27 -11.23 11.57
N ILE A 153 -10.24 -11.06 10.73
CA ILE A 153 -8.87 -11.48 11.05
C ILE A 153 -8.31 -10.73 12.26
N ARG A 154 -8.82 -9.54 12.55
CA ARG A 154 -8.38 -8.74 13.70
C ARG A 154 -9.16 -9.01 14.97
N ASN A 155 -10.29 -9.69 14.89
CA ASN A 155 -11.05 -10.04 16.07
C ASN A 155 -10.25 -11.04 16.93
N ALA A 156 -10.07 -10.72 18.22
CA ALA A 156 -9.32 -11.56 19.16
C ALA A 156 -9.96 -12.95 19.31
N TYR A 157 -11.29 -13.04 19.26
CA TYR A 157 -12.00 -14.31 19.32
C TYR A 157 -11.71 -15.19 18.11
N PHE A 158 -11.78 -14.61 16.91
CA PHE A 158 -11.47 -15.33 15.67
C PHE A 158 -10.01 -15.83 15.68
N ARG A 159 -9.06 -15.00 16.13
CA ARG A 159 -7.66 -15.40 16.25
C ARG A 159 -7.45 -16.53 17.26
N ARG A 160 -8.12 -16.48 18.42
CA ARG A 160 -8.06 -17.56 19.42
C ARG A 160 -8.62 -18.87 18.86
N PHE A 161 -9.75 -18.79 18.16
CA PHE A 161 -10.38 -19.95 17.51
C PHE A 161 -9.46 -20.59 16.46
N THR A 162 -8.84 -19.79 15.59
CA THR A 162 -7.94 -20.28 14.54
C THR A 162 -6.50 -20.49 15.00
N ARG A 163 -6.21 -20.39 16.32
CA ARG A 163 -4.86 -20.46 16.91
C ARG A 163 -3.83 -19.52 16.27
N MET A 164 -4.28 -18.36 15.78
CA MET A 164 -3.39 -17.33 15.25
C MET A 164 -2.67 -16.59 16.40
N PRO A 165 -1.43 -16.12 16.21
CA PRO A 165 -0.73 -15.29 17.19
C PRO A 165 -1.57 -14.08 17.62
N THR A 166 -1.60 -13.82 18.92
CA THR A 166 -2.34 -12.69 19.50
C THR A 166 -1.74 -11.36 19.04
N LEU A 167 -2.56 -10.30 19.02
CA LEU A 167 -2.09 -8.95 18.68
C LEU A 167 -0.94 -8.48 19.60
N GLU A 168 -0.85 -9.00 20.82
CA GLU A 168 0.21 -8.65 21.77
C GLU A 168 1.60 -9.12 21.30
N TYR A 169 1.68 -10.31 20.69
CA TYR A 169 2.93 -10.82 20.10
C TYR A 169 3.41 -9.91 18.96
N GLU A 170 2.47 -9.42 18.14
CA GLU A 170 2.75 -8.48 17.05
C GLU A 170 3.31 -7.16 17.59
N THR A 171 2.73 -6.61 18.66
CA THR A 171 3.22 -5.39 19.32
C THR A 171 4.62 -5.58 19.90
N LYS A 172 4.89 -6.71 20.56
CA LYS A 172 6.21 -7.00 21.16
C LYS A 172 7.30 -7.15 20.09
N CYS A 173 7.01 -7.84 19.00
CA CYS A 173 7.93 -7.99 17.87
C CYS A 173 8.25 -6.63 17.22
N ARG A 174 7.25 -5.75 17.09
CA ARG A 174 7.45 -4.38 16.56
C ARG A 174 8.32 -3.50 17.44
N ARG A 175 8.13 -3.52 18.76
CA ARG A 175 8.99 -2.73 19.68
C ARG A 175 10.46 -3.08 19.48
N LYS A 176 10.78 -4.37 19.41
CA LYS A 176 12.14 -4.85 19.14
C LYS A 176 12.66 -4.37 17.77
N LEU A 177 11.83 -4.40 16.72
CA LEU A 177 12.21 -3.88 15.41
C LEU A 177 12.50 -2.36 15.44
N GLN A 178 11.68 -1.58 16.13
CA GLN A 178 11.88 -0.13 16.27
C GLN A 178 13.15 0.21 17.07
N GLU A 179 13.45 -0.56 18.11
CA GLU A 179 14.70 -0.43 18.88
C GLU A 179 15.91 -0.68 17.98
N VAL A 180 15.90 -1.78 17.22
CA VAL A 180 16.97 -2.10 16.25
C VAL A 180 17.09 -1.02 15.17
N GLU A 181 15.99 -0.49 14.67
CA GLU A 181 16.00 0.58 13.65
C GLU A 181 16.62 1.89 14.20
N LYS A 182 16.31 2.24 15.45
CA LYS A 182 16.93 3.38 16.14
C LYS A 182 18.44 3.17 16.31
N GLU A 183 18.86 1.99 16.77
CA GLU A 183 20.28 1.65 16.93
C GLU A 183 21.05 1.73 15.60
N VAL A 184 20.47 1.19 14.53
CA VAL A 184 21.07 1.24 13.19
C VAL A 184 21.16 2.69 12.68
N SER A 185 20.14 3.50 12.93
CA SER A 185 20.11 4.91 12.53
C SER A 185 21.18 5.72 13.26
N GLN A 186 21.33 5.51 14.56
CA GLN A 186 22.38 6.14 15.38
C GLN A 186 23.78 5.77 14.87
N LYS A 187 24.07 4.47 14.69
CA LYS A 187 25.36 4.00 14.15
C LYS A 187 25.63 4.55 12.75
N THR A 188 24.60 4.69 11.92
CA THR A 188 24.75 5.26 10.57
C THR A 188 25.10 6.75 10.63
N GLN A 189 24.48 7.52 11.52
CA GLN A 189 24.80 8.93 11.74
C GLN A 189 26.22 9.10 12.30
N GLU A 190 26.65 8.25 13.23
CA GLU A 190 28.02 8.25 13.77
C GLU A 190 29.06 7.99 12.67
N ILE A 191 28.83 7.00 11.81
CA ILE A 191 29.71 6.70 10.67
C ILE A 191 29.79 7.88 9.70
N GLN A 192 28.65 8.56 9.44
CA GLN A 192 28.63 9.74 8.58
C GLN A 192 29.39 10.92 9.20
N ARG A 193 29.22 11.18 10.51
CA ARG A 193 29.98 12.22 11.21
C ARG A 193 31.48 11.92 11.23
N HIS A 194 31.87 10.67 11.48
CA HIS A 194 33.27 10.26 11.44
C HIS A 194 33.87 10.39 10.03
N GLY A 195 33.12 10.03 8.99
CA GLY A 195 33.54 10.24 7.59
C GLY A 195 33.75 11.71 7.24
N GLN A 196 32.80 12.59 7.61
CA GLN A 196 32.92 14.03 7.40
C GLN A 196 34.09 14.64 8.18
N THR A 197 34.33 14.19 9.42
CA THR A 197 35.45 14.68 10.25
C THR A 197 36.81 14.31 9.62
N GLN A 198 36.91 13.13 9.01
CA GLN A 198 38.10 12.71 8.28
C GLN A 198 38.31 13.49 6.97
N GLU A 199 37.26 13.78 6.20
CA GLU A 199 37.35 14.63 5.00
C GLU A 199 37.75 16.07 5.34
N ILE A 200 37.15 16.67 6.36
CA ILE A 200 37.49 18.03 6.82
C ILE A 200 38.94 18.10 7.33
N GLY A 201 39.41 17.06 8.02
CA GLY A 201 40.79 16.96 8.48
C GLY A 201 41.81 16.81 7.34
N PHE A 202 41.43 16.11 6.27
CA PHE A 202 42.24 15.96 5.06
C PHE A 202 42.35 17.27 4.28
N ASP A 203 41.23 17.98 4.10
CA ASP A 203 41.19 19.28 3.41
C ASP A 203 41.98 20.37 4.17
N ARG A 204 41.91 20.39 5.50
CA ARG A 204 42.75 21.27 6.34
C ARG A 204 44.24 20.98 6.20
N LYS A 205 44.64 19.71 6.08
CA LYS A 205 46.05 19.34 5.86
C LYS A 205 46.53 19.74 4.47
N GLN A 206 45.69 19.61 3.43
CA GLN A 206 46.05 20.09 2.09
C GLN A 206 46.16 21.61 2.02
N ARG A 207 45.23 22.36 2.63
CA ARG A 207 45.34 23.83 2.73
C ARG A 207 46.60 24.30 3.45
N ARG A 208 47.00 23.64 4.54
CA ARG A 208 48.25 23.97 5.25
C ARG A 208 49.51 23.71 4.42
N LYS A 209 49.51 22.66 3.59
CA LYS A 209 50.61 22.39 2.65
C LYS A 209 50.70 23.42 1.52
N LEU A 210 49.57 23.98 1.09
CA LEU A 210 49.52 25.02 0.05
C LEU A 210 49.93 26.41 0.58
N GLN A 211 49.78 26.66 1.88
CA GLN A 211 50.20 27.90 2.54
C GLN A 211 51.67 27.88 3.02
N SER A 212 52.36 26.74 2.90
CA SER A 212 53.77 26.57 3.26
C SER A 212 54.71 26.60 2.05
N PHE A 213 54.20 27.00 0.88
CA PHE A 213 54.94 27.36 -0.33
C PHE A 213 54.77 28.86 -0.56
#